data_AF-A0A164YHU7-F1
#
_entry.id   AF-A0A164YHU7-F1
#
_cell.length_a   1.000
_cell.length_b   1.000
_cell.length_c   1.000
_cell.angle_alpha   90.00
_cell.angle_beta   90.00
_cell.angle_gamma   90.00
#
_symmetry.space_group_name_H-M   'P 1'
#
loop_
_entity.id
_entity.type
_entity.pdbx_description
1 polymer ?
#
loop_
_entity_poly.entity_id
_entity_poly.type
_entity_poly.pdbx_seq_one_letter_code
_entity_poly.pdbx_strand_id
1 'polypeptide(L)'
;MYCNKFYRGSSKTPAAKKLKLETSDDEPSSSRTPSVDSGFLASVELKRKQCAGNILEFKFNKKRCRLLSKSMDLGNFGGGVLYWMSREQRVQDNWALLYAQRLALKMKLPLHVCFCLVPTFLGATIRQFGFMLKGLEEVEAECQKLQIEFHLLKGDSQICVPNLIKKLKLDAVVADFSPLRVPLSWIEKVKESIPEDVPFCQVDAHNIVPVWVASDKQEIGARTIRKKIHDKLDEFLTDFPAVVTHPHPSQTKAKPVDWKAANAYLENEVL
;
A
#
# COMPACT_ATOMS: atom_id res chain seq x y z
N MET A 1 26.74 -47.64 2.74
CA MET A 1 26.20 -48.99 3.02
C MET A 1 25.26 -48.88 4.21
N TYR A 2 24.21 -49.72 4.21
CA TYR A 2 23.05 -49.79 5.11
C TYR A 2 21.88 -48.84 4.78
N CYS A 3 20.62 -49.27 4.69
CA CYS A 3 19.98 -50.52 4.24
C CYS A 3 18.48 -50.17 4.10
N ASN A 4 17.87 -50.46 2.95
CA ASN A 4 16.43 -50.29 2.68
C ASN A 4 15.57 -51.22 3.55
N LYS A 5 14.43 -50.71 4.06
CA LYS A 5 13.27 -51.55 4.38
C LYS A 5 12.02 -50.97 3.74
N PHE A 6 11.63 -51.62 2.64
CA PHE A 6 10.32 -51.55 2.00
C PHE A 6 9.26 -52.17 2.91
N TYR A 7 8.09 -51.53 3.03
CA TYR A 7 6.84 -52.19 3.43
C TYR A 7 5.87 -52.18 2.23
N ARG A 8 5.56 -53.37 1.72
CA ARG A 8 4.45 -53.64 0.79
C ARG A 8 3.20 -53.95 1.61
N GLY A 9 2.09 -53.27 1.31
CA GLY A 9 0.75 -53.59 1.80
C GLY A 9 -0.22 -53.63 0.62
N SER A 10 -0.97 -54.73 0.53
CA SER A 10 -1.74 -55.22 -0.62
C SER A 10 -2.95 -54.37 -1.02
N SER A 11 -3.21 -54.34 -2.32
CA SER A 11 -4.37 -53.80 -3.04
C SER A 11 -5.70 -54.44 -2.66
N LYS A 12 -6.75 -53.61 -2.51
CA LYS A 12 -8.16 -53.98 -2.72
C LYS A 12 -8.87 -52.84 -3.46
N THR A 13 -9.29 -53.10 -4.69
CA THR A 13 -10.12 -52.22 -5.53
C THR A 13 -11.58 -52.27 -5.09
N PRO A 14 -12.35 -51.18 -5.23
CA PRO A 14 -13.76 -51.36 -5.55
C PRO A 14 -14.26 -50.49 -6.73
N ALA A 15 -14.96 -51.22 -7.61
CA ALA A 15 -16.14 -50.90 -8.43
C ALA A 15 -16.24 -49.62 -9.29
N ALA A 16 -16.50 -49.87 -10.57
CA ALA A 16 -16.80 -48.90 -11.63
C ALA A 16 -18.05 -48.03 -11.35
N LYS A 17 -17.93 -46.73 -11.65
CA LYS A 17 -19.06 -45.78 -11.67
C LYS A 17 -19.94 -46.01 -12.91
N LYS A 18 -21.25 -46.18 -12.69
CA LYS A 18 -22.31 -46.13 -13.73
C LYS A 18 -22.47 -44.70 -14.28
N LEU A 19 -22.82 -44.63 -15.56
CA LEU A 19 -23.11 -43.43 -16.33
C LEU A 19 -24.59 -43.01 -16.23
N LYS A 20 -24.77 -41.68 -16.14
CA LYS A 20 -25.87 -40.76 -16.57
C LYS A 20 -27.33 -40.98 -16.11
N LEU A 21 -27.91 -39.92 -15.55
CA LEU A 21 -29.23 -39.43 -15.92
C LEU A 21 -29.19 -37.89 -15.94
N GLU A 22 -29.50 -37.32 -17.11
CA GLU A 22 -29.90 -35.92 -17.28
C GLU A 22 -31.40 -35.83 -17.01
N THR A 23 -31.81 -34.84 -16.22
CA THR A 23 -33.13 -34.21 -16.33
C THR A 23 -32.96 -32.73 -16.03
N SER A 24 -33.25 -31.92 -17.04
CA SER A 24 -33.56 -30.50 -16.94
C SER A 24 -34.77 -30.29 -16.02
N ASP A 25 -34.82 -29.15 -15.33
CA ASP A 25 -35.91 -28.17 -15.48
C ASP A 25 -35.59 -26.92 -14.66
N ASP A 26 -35.65 -25.77 -15.36
CA ASP A 26 -35.50 -24.41 -14.87
C ASP A 26 -36.68 -23.97 -13.98
N GLU A 27 -36.40 -23.26 -12.88
CA GLU A 27 -37.06 -21.99 -12.50
C GLU A 27 -36.40 -21.42 -11.21
N PRO A 28 -36.29 -20.08 -11.06
CA PRO A 28 -35.37 -19.44 -10.13
C PRO A 28 -36.04 -19.06 -8.81
N SER A 29 -35.45 -19.48 -7.70
CA SER A 29 -35.95 -19.18 -6.35
C SER A 29 -34.87 -18.58 -5.44
N SER A 30 -35.07 -17.28 -5.19
CA SER A 30 -34.87 -16.54 -3.94
C SER A 30 -33.45 -16.29 -3.37
N SER A 31 -33.22 -14.98 -3.14
CA SER A 31 -32.41 -14.39 -2.08
C SER A 31 -30.97 -14.89 -1.91
N ARG A 32 -30.02 -14.15 -2.50
CA ARG A 32 -28.67 -14.06 -1.94
C ARG A 32 -28.79 -13.52 -0.52
N THR A 33 -28.59 -14.39 0.46
CA THR A 33 -28.28 -13.98 1.83
C THR A 33 -27.11 -12.98 1.78
N PRO A 34 -27.14 -11.86 2.53
CA PRO A 34 -25.97 -11.00 2.62
C PRO A 34 -24.87 -11.86 3.23
N SER A 35 -23.90 -12.21 2.38
CA SER A 35 -22.80 -13.10 2.73
C SER A 35 -22.09 -12.51 3.94
N VAL A 36 -21.70 -13.35 4.89
CA VAL A 36 -20.94 -13.03 6.13
C VAL A 36 -19.85 -11.96 5.93
N ASP A 37 -19.29 -11.89 4.72
CA ASP A 37 -18.31 -10.90 4.24
C ASP A 37 -18.78 -9.42 4.33
N SER A 38 -20.03 -9.11 4.02
CA SER A 38 -20.53 -7.72 4.08
C SER A 38 -20.63 -7.21 5.52
N GLY A 39 -20.96 -8.10 6.45
CA GLY A 39 -21.02 -7.78 7.89
C GLY A 39 -19.63 -7.53 8.46
N PHE A 40 -18.63 -8.33 8.07
CA PHE A 40 -17.25 -8.14 8.52
C PHE A 40 -16.67 -6.80 8.05
N LEU A 41 -16.75 -6.50 6.75
CA LEU A 41 -16.22 -5.24 6.21
C LEU A 41 -16.92 -4.01 6.81
N ALA A 42 -18.24 -4.07 7.02
CA ALA A 42 -18.97 -3.02 7.71
C ALA A 42 -18.48 -2.82 9.16
N SER A 43 -18.14 -3.91 9.86
CA SER A 43 -17.59 -3.83 11.22
C SER A 43 -16.20 -3.21 11.26
N VAL A 44 -15.34 -3.50 10.28
CA VAL A 44 -14.00 -2.88 10.16
C VAL A 44 -14.14 -1.37 9.90
N GLU A 45 -15.03 -1.00 8.98
CA GLU A 45 -15.32 0.40 8.67
C GLU A 45 -15.88 1.17 9.90
N LEU A 46 -16.76 0.52 10.66
CA LEU A 46 -17.29 1.09 11.91
C LEU A 46 -16.17 1.31 12.93
N LYS A 47 -15.26 0.34 13.11
CA LYS A 47 -14.10 0.48 14.02
C LYS A 47 -13.22 1.66 13.63
N ARG A 48 -12.93 1.85 12.34
CA ARG A 48 -12.13 2.99 11.86
C ARG A 48 -12.77 4.33 12.20
N LYS A 49 -14.09 4.45 11.99
CA LYS A 49 -14.87 5.66 12.31
C LYS A 49 -14.95 5.94 13.81
N GLN A 50 -14.99 4.89 14.63
CA GLN A 50 -15.01 5.01 16.09
C GLN A 50 -13.63 5.30 16.68
N CYS A 51 -12.55 4.92 16.00
CA CYS A 51 -11.18 5.09 16.47
C CYS A 51 -10.79 6.56 16.67
N ALA A 52 -11.05 7.42 15.69
CA ALA A 52 -10.92 8.88 15.79
C ALA A 52 -11.69 9.57 14.65
N GLY A 53 -12.07 10.84 14.82
CA GLY A 53 -12.77 11.59 13.77
C GLY A 53 -11.89 11.85 12.54
N ASN A 54 -10.57 12.01 12.74
CA ASN A 54 -9.55 12.08 11.70
C ASN A 54 -8.15 11.83 12.30
N ILE A 55 -7.12 11.81 11.45
CA ILE A 55 -5.73 11.57 11.87
C ILE A 55 -5.11 12.69 12.72
N LEU A 56 -5.69 13.89 12.81
CA LEU A 56 -5.22 14.93 13.73
C LEU A 56 -5.55 14.56 15.18
N GLU A 57 -6.74 14.03 15.41
CA GLU A 57 -7.27 13.60 16.72
C GLU A 57 -6.66 12.28 17.19
N PHE A 58 -6.24 11.42 16.27
CA PHE A 58 -5.55 10.18 16.60
C PHE A 58 -4.13 10.44 17.13
N LYS A 59 -3.75 9.72 18.20
CA LYS A 59 -2.40 9.76 18.78
C LYS A 59 -1.39 9.00 17.92
N PHE A 60 -1.06 9.56 16.76
CA PHE A 60 -0.11 8.94 15.82
C PHE A 60 1.28 8.75 16.45
N ASN A 61 1.80 7.52 16.41
CA ASN A 61 3.13 7.21 16.91
C ASN A 61 4.22 7.65 15.92
N LYS A 62 4.93 8.74 16.26
CA LYS A 62 5.99 9.30 15.41
C LYS A 62 7.16 8.34 15.19
N LYS A 63 7.38 7.32 16.02
CA LYS A 63 8.44 6.31 15.82
C LYS A 63 8.25 5.48 14.54
N ARG A 64 7.05 5.50 13.95
CA ARG A 64 6.76 4.93 12.62
C ARG A 64 7.38 5.71 11.47
N CYS A 65 7.77 6.96 11.69
CA CYS A 65 8.31 7.85 10.68
C CYS A 65 9.78 8.15 10.94
N ARG A 66 10.59 8.20 9.88
CA ARG A 66 11.95 8.73 9.89
C ARG A 66 12.08 9.84 8.86
N LEU A 67 12.76 10.91 9.22
CA LEU A 67 13.12 11.98 8.30
C LEU A 67 14.34 11.53 7.49
N LEU A 68 14.28 11.69 6.17
CA LEU A 68 15.37 11.39 5.25
C LEU A 68 16.12 12.66 4.82
N SER A 69 15.44 13.81 4.78
CA SER A 69 16.02 15.15 4.54
C SER A 69 16.70 15.71 5.79
N LYS A 70 17.41 16.83 5.65
CA LYS A 70 18.11 17.51 6.77
C LYS A 70 17.16 18.18 7.75
N SER A 71 16.07 18.77 7.24
CA SER A 71 15.06 19.47 8.02
C SER A 71 13.65 19.00 7.64
N MET A 72 12.70 19.26 8.55
CA MET A 72 11.26 19.12 8.36
C MET A 72 10.61 20.47 8.01
N ASP A 73 11.40 21.52 7.78
CA ASP A 73 10.90 22.81 7.31
C ASP A 73 10.20 22.59 5.97
N LEU A 74 8.89 22.77 5.98
CA LEU A 74 8.07 22.57 4.80
C LEU A 74 8.33 23.71 3.82
N GLY A 75 8.27 23.38 2.53
CA GLY A 75 8.14 24.40 1.50
C GLY A 75 6.96 25.33 1.81
N ASN A 76 7.08 26.60 1.40
CA ASN A 76 5.97 27.55 1.47
C ASN A 76 5.42 27.82 0.07
N PHE A 77 5.27 26.75 -0.72
CA PHE A 77 4.83 26.79 -2.11
C PHE A 77 3.31 26.68 -2.23
N GLY A 78 2.67 25.96 -1.31
CA GLY A 78 1.23 25.78 -1.27
C GLY A 78 0.71 24.69 -2.21
N GLY A 79 1.59 23.90 -2.81
CA GLY A 79 1.24 22.88 -3.79
C GLY A 79 0.70 21.58 -3.19
N GLY A 80 1.06 21.24 -1.95
CA GLY A 80 0.54 20.06 -1.28
C GLY A 80 1.58 19.12 -0.70
N VAL A 81 1.08 18.11 0.02
CA VAL A 81 1.88 16.97 0.48
C VAL A 81 1.73 15.82 -0.50
N LEU A 82 2.84 15.20 -0.90
CA LEU A 82 2.84 14.01 -1.75
C LEU A 82 3.08 12.74 -0.92
N TYR A 83 2.18 11.78 -1.00
CA TYR A 83 2.46 10.39 -0.66
C TYR A 83 2.93 9.63 -1.92
N TRP A 84 4.22 9.29 -1.96
CA TRP A 84 4.77 8.38 -2.94
C TRP A 84 4.53 6.94 -2.47
N MET A 85 3.47 6.34 -3.03
CA MET A 85 3.06 4.96 -2.80
C MET A 85 3.94 4.01 -3.62
N SER A 86 4.44 2.95 -2.97
CA SER A 86 5.19 1.89 -3.63
C SER A 86 4.75 0.52 -3.13
N ARG A 87 5.05 0.19 -1.87
CA ARG A 87 4.76 -1.12 -1.28
C ARG A 87 3.33 -1.22 -0.75
N GLU A 88 2.82 -0.13 -0.17
CA GLU A 88 1.53 -0.12 0.54
C GLU A 88 0.41 0.41 -0.38
N GLN A 89 -0.02 -0.44 -1.30
CA GLN A 89 -1.00 -0.12 -2.35
C GLN A 89 -2.44 -0.22 -1.86
N ARG A 90 -2.78 0.57 -0.84
CA ARG A 90 -4.13 0.69 -0.27
C ARG A 90 -4.34 2.06 0.37
N VAL A 91 -5.60 2.49 0.45
CA VAL A 91 -5.98 3.75 1.10
C VAL A 91 -6.15 3.57 2.61
N GLN A 92 -7.06 2.68 3.02
CA GLN A 92 -7.32 2.44 4.45
C GLN A 92 -6.22 1.61 5.11
N ASP A 93 -6.08 1.75 6.43
CA ASP A 93 -5.09 1.06 7.26
C ASP A 93 -3.64 1.20 6.73
N ASN A 94 -3.33 2.40 6.23
CA ASN A 94 -2.03 2.75 5.68
C ASN A 94 -1.41 3.90 6.49
N TRP A 95 -0.42 3.59 7.33
CA TRP A 95 0.24 4.61 8.16
C TRP A 95 0.96 5.69 7.35
N ALA A 96 1.44 5.39 6.14
CA ALA A 96 2.13 6.36 5.29
C ALA A 96 1.13 7.37 4.73
N LEU A 97 -0.02 6.91 4.23
CA LEU A 97 -1.09 7.79 3.76
C LEU A 97 -1.71 8.60 4.91
N LEU A 98 -1.95 7.98 6.07
CA LEU A 98 -2.42 8.69 7.26
C LEU A 98 -1.43 9.77 7.69
N TYR A 99 -0.14 9.47 7.71
CA TYR A 99 0.88 10.47 8.03
C TYR A 99 0.93 11.62 7.01
N ALA A 100 0.83 11.32 5.71
CA ALA A 100 0.74 12.33 4.67
C ALA A 100 -0.50 13.23 4.83
N GLN A 101 -1.67 12.64 5.08
CA GLN A 101 -2.90 13.39 5.37
C GLN A 101 -2.76 14.24 6.64
N ARG A 102 -2.10 13.71 7.68
CA ARG A 102 -1.83 14.46 8.92
C ARG A 102 -0.97 15.70 8.66
N LEU A 103 0.05 15.59 7.82
CA LEU A 103 0.87 16.74 7.42
C LEU A 103 0.04 17.75 6.61
N ALA A 104 -0.70 17.28 5.60
CA ALA A 104 -1.52 18.12 4.74
C ALA A 104 -2.58 18.90 5.54
N LEU A 105 -3.31 18.22 6.44
CA LEU A 105 -4.33 18.83 7.29
C LEU A 105 -3.76 19.89 8.25
N LYS A 106 -2.60 19.61 8.88
CA LYS A 106 -1.97 20.58 9.78
C LYS A 106 -1.58 21.88 9.07
N MET A 107 -1.19 21.76 7.81
CA MET A 107 -0.69 22.87 7.01
C MET A 107 -1.77 23.50 6.13
N LYS A 108 -2.99 22.93 6.15
CA LYS A 108 -4.10 23.33 5.28
C LYS A 108 -3.76 23.25 3.79
N LEU A 109 -2.99 22.23 3.42
CA LEU A 109 -2.49 22.00 2.07
C LEU A 109 -3.24 20.86 1.35
N PRO A 110 -3.25 20.83 0.01
CA PRO A 110 -3.72 19.67 -0.75
C PRO A 110 -2.95 18.38 -0.44
N LEU A 111 -3.58 17.24 -0.71
CA LEU A 111 -2.98 15.91 -0.58
C LEU A 111 -2.95 15.20 -1.93
N HIS A 112 -1.78 14.73 -2.31
CA HIS A 112 -1.52 13.99 -3.53
C HIS A 112 -1.00 12.60 -3.20
N VAL A 113 -1.39 11.60 -3.99
CA VAL A 113 -0.83 10.25 -3.99
C VAL A 113 -0.24 10.00 -5.36
N CYS A 114 0.96 9.45 -5.45
CA CYS A 114 1.49 8.97 -6.72
C CYS A 114 2.02 7.55 -6.63
N PHE A 115 1.95 6.85 -7.76
CA PHE A 115 2.57 5.56 -7.98
C PHE A 115 3.41 5.62 -9.26
N CYS A 116 4.66 5.14 -9.21
CA CYS A 116 5.54 5.07 -10.38
C CYS A 116 5.48 3.65 -10.98
N LEU A 117 4.82 3.52 -12.13
CA LEU A 117 4.77 2.29 -12.91
C LEU A 117 6.03 2.19 -13.78
N VAL A 118 6.82 1.15 -13.53
CA VAL A 118 7.95 0.74 -14.38
C VAL A 118 7.52 -0.41 -15.28
N PRO A 119 8.04 -0.51 -16.52
CA PRO A 119 7.63 -1.54 -17.47
C PRO A 119 8.02 -2.95 -17.00
N THR A 120 9.15 -3.05 -16.29
CA THR A 120 9.65 -4.29 -15.72
C THR A 120 10.06 -4.08 -14.25
N PHE A 121 9.76 -5.05 -13.40
CA PHE A 121 10.15 -5.02 -11.99
C PHE A 121 10.50 -6.43 -11.50
N LEU A 122 11.79 -6.68 -11.20
CA LEU A 122 12.27 -7.95 -10.63
C LEU A 122 11.76 -9.21 -11.36
N GLY A 123 11.57 -9.15 -12.68
CA GLY A 123 11.04 -10.27 -13.46
C GLY A 123 9.54 -10.55 -13.23
N ALA A 124 8.78 -9.59 -12.71
CA ALA A 124 7.34 -9.71 -12.54
C ALA A 124 6.63 -10.00 -13.87
N THR A 125 5.76 -10.99 -13.81
CA THR A 125 4.92 -11.45 -14.92
C THR A 125 3.73 -10.53 -15.15
N ILE A 126 3.14 -10.64 -16.35
CA ILE A 126 1.90 -9.95 -16.72
C ILE A 126 0.78 -10.21 -15.71
N ARG A 127 0.71 -11.41 -15.10
CA ARG A 127 -0.29 -11.72 -14.07
C ARG A 127 -0.10 -10.91 -12.79
N GLN A 128 1.15 -10.75 -12.34
CA GLN A 128 1.46 -9.96 -11.15
C GLN A 128 1.14 -8.48 -11.39
N PHE A 129 1.52 -7.95 -12.55
CA PHE A 129 1.18 -6.59 -12.92
C PHE A 129 -0.33 -6.37 -13.12
N GLY A 130 -1.03 -7.29 -13.78
CA GLY A 130 -2.48 -7.20 -13.98
C GLY A 130 -3.26 -7.20 -12.67
N PHE A 131 -2.80 -7.97 -11.67
CA PHE A 131 -3.37 -7.92 -10.33
C PHE A 131 -3.11 -6.56 -9.65
N MET A 132 -1.86 -6.09 -9.72
CA MET A 132 -1.45 -4.79 -9.16
C MET A 132 -2.25 -3.62 -9.77
N LEU A 133 -2.38 -3.57 -11.09
CA LEU A 133 -3.08 -2.48 -11.79
C LEU A 133 -4.56 -2.43 -11.45
N LYS A 134 -5.24 -3.59 -11.34
CA LYS A 134 -6.63 -3.64 -10.88
C LYS A 134 -6.79 -3.12 -9.44
N GLY A 135 -5.86 -3.46 -8.55
CA GLY A 135 -5.84 -2.90 -7.20
C GLY A 135 -5.62 -1.38 -7.20
N LEU A 136 -4.73 -0.88 -8.05
CA LEU A 136 -4.50 0.57 -8.18
C LEU A 136 -5.70 1.32 -8.79
N GLU A 137 -6.51 0.69 -9.63
CA GLU A 137 -7.78 1.23 -10.12
C GLU A 137 -8.79 1.44 -8.97
N GLU A 138 -8.87 0.48 -8.04
CA GLU A 138 -9.67 0.64 -6.82
C GLU A 138 -9.13 1.75 -5.90
N VAL A 139 -7.80 1.86 -5.78
CA VAL A 139 -7.13 2.94 -5.04
C VAL A 139 -7.44 4.31 -5.62
N GLU A 140 -7.41 4.47 -6.95
CA GLU A 140 -7.78 5.73 -7.61
C GLU A 140 -9.24 6.09 -7.29
N ALA A 141 -10.16 5.14 -7.43
CA ALA A 141 -11.58 5.37 -7.18
C ALA A 141 -11.86 5.76 -5.71
N GLU A 142 -11.15 5.18 -4.74
CA GLU A 142 -11.27 5.56 -3.35
C GLU A 142 -10.64 6.93 -3.06
N CYS A 143 -9.45 7.22 -3.61
CA CYS A 143 -8.83 8.55 -3.53
C CYS A 143 -9.78 9.64 -4.07
N GLN A 144 -10.44 9.40 -5.19
CA GLN A 144 -11.39 10.34 -5.79
C GLN A 144 -12.58 10.63 -4.86
N LYS A 145 -13.17 9.61 -4.23
CA LYS A 145 -14.25 9.77 -3.24
C LYS A 145 -13.80 10.61 -2.05
N LEU A 146 -12.54 10.46 -1.65
CA LEU A 146 -11.92 11.18 -0.55
C LEU A 146 -11.35 12.55 -0.96
N GLN A 147 -11.56 13.02 -2.20
CA GLN A 147 -11.00 14.29 -2.70
C GLN A 147 -9.45 14.35 -2.61
N ILE A 148 -8.80 13.22 -2.80
CA ILE A 148 -7.34 13.06 -2.83
C ILE A 148 -6.91 12.85 -4.29
N GLU A 149 -5.92 13.60 -4.75
CA GLU A 149 -5.47 13.52 -6.15
C GLU A 149 -4.53 12.32 -6.34
N PHE A 150 -4.90 11.37 -7.21
CA PHE A 150 -4.08 10.18 -7.51
C PHE A 150 -3.36 10.32 -8.87
N HIS A 151 -2.05 10.08 -8.88
CA HIS A 151 -1.18 10.24 -10.06
C HIS A 151 -0.49 8.92 -10.40
N LEU A 152 -0.90 8.28 -11.50
CA LEU A 152 -0.13 7.17 -12.07
C LEU A 152 0.96 7.73 -12.99
N LEU A 153 2.23 7.63 -12.57
CA LEU A 153 3.39 8.07 -13.32
C LEU A 153 4.01 6.88 -14.05
N LYS A 154 4.44 7.08 -15.30
CA LYS A 154 5.14 6.04 -16.09
C LYS A 154 6.63 6.36 -16.13
N GLY A 155 7.47 5.43 -15.66
CA GLY A 155 8.92 5.57 -15.66
C GLY A 155 9.57 5.49 -14.28
N ASP A 156 10.87 5.80 -14.23
CA ASP A 156 11.67 5.70 -13.01
C ASP A 156 11.28 6.78 -11.99
N SER A 157 11.03 6.34 -10.75
CA SER A 157 10.79 7.21 -9.59
C SER A 157 11.80 8.34 -9.42
N GLN A 158 13.09 8.11 -9.72
CA GLN A 158 14.15 9.13 -9.61
C GLN A 158 13.92 10.33 -10.54
N ILE A 159 13.13 10.15 -11.60
CA ILE A 159 12.77 11.20 -12.58
C ILE A 159 11.34 11.67 -12.32
N CYS A 160 10.40 10.73 -12.21
CA CYS A 160 8.97 11.00 -12.12
C CYS A 160 8.59 11.78 -10.84
N VAL A 161 9.13 11.38 -9.68
CA VAL A 161 8.79 12.01 -8.39
C VAL A 161 9.30 13.45 -8.33
N PRO A 162 10.59 13.76 -8.60
CA PRO A 162 11.07 15.15 -8.65
C PRO A 162 10.35 16.02 -9.67
N ASN A 163 10.02 15.48 -10.85
CA ASN A 163 9.28 16.22 -11.86
C ASN A 163 7.87 16.58 -11.40
N LEU A 164 7.18 15.67 -10.70
CA LEU A 164 5.87 15.94 -10.14
C LEU A 164 5.95 17.02 -9.04
N ILE A 165 6.95 16.92 -8.16
CA ILE A 165 7.21 17.92 -7.10
C ILE A 165 7.39 19.31 -7.70
N LYS A 166 8.25 19.45 -8.72
CA LYS A 166 8.49 20.74 -9.40
C LYS A 166 7.23 21.26 -10.10
N LYS A 167 6.50 20.37 -10.80
CA LYS A 167 5.31 20.72 -11.56
C LYS A 167 4.19 21.25 -10.68
N LEU A 168 3.95 20.59 -9.54
CA LEU A 168 2.87 20.94 -8.62
C LEU A 168 3.32 21.87 -7.49
N LYS A 169 4.62 22.15 -7.41
CA LYS A 169 5.27 22.90 -6.32
C LYS A 169 4.94 22.32 -4.94
N LEU A 170 5.16 21.01 -4.78
CA LEU A 170 4.81 20.27 -3.56
C LEU A 170 5.71 20.68 -2.39
N ASP A 171 5.13 20.71 -1.20
CA ASP A 171 5.76 21.20 0.03
C ASP A 171 6.38 20.09 0.89
N ALA A 172 6.04 18.82 0.63
CA ALA A 172 6.61 17.66 1.32
C ALA A 172 6.41 16.36 0.55
N VAL A 173 7.26 15.37 0.82
CA VAL A 173 7.13 14.01 0.32
C VAL A 173 7.13 13.01 1.48
N VAL A 174 6.24 12.03 1.41
CA VAL A 174 6.17 10.87 2.30
C VAL A 174 6.27 9.61 1.44
N ALA A 175 7.18 8.70 1.76
CA ALA A 175 7.25 7.37 1.14
C ALA A 175 6.93 6.26 2.14
N ASP A 176 6.46 5.11 1.64
CA ASP A 176 6.41 3.88 2.42
C ASP A 176 7.78 3.18 2.52
N PHE A 177 7.86 2.14 3.36
CA PHE A 177 9.09 1.41 3.63
C PHE A 177 9.10 0.01 3.01
N SER A 178 10.21 -0.30 2.34
CA SER A 178 10.57 -1.65 1.90
C SER A 178 12.04 -1.94 2.22
N PRO A 179 12.37 -3.10 2.82
CA PRO A 179 13.75 -3.49 3.13
C PRO A 179 14.51 -4.04 1.90
N LEU A 180 13.85 -4.17 0.74
CA LEU A 180 14.47 -4.73 -0.45
C LEU A 180 15.49 -3.76 -1.06
N ARG A 181 16.60 -4.31 -1.57
CA ARG A 181 17.71 -3.54 -2.14
C ARG A 181 17.28 -2.53 -3.21
N VAL A 182 16.39 -2.94 -4.12
CA VAL A 182 15.94 -2.09 -5.24
C VAL A 182 15.11 -0.90 -4.73
N PRO A 183 14.02 -1.09 -3.96
CA PRO A 183 13.31 0.02 -3.30
C PRO A 183 14.18 0.93 -2.43
N LEU A 184 15.13 0.37 -1.67
CA LEU A 184 16.07 1.20 -0.89
C LEU A 184 16.92 2.10 -1.80
N SER A 185 17.39 1.59 -2.94
CA SER A 185 18.13 2.40 -3.91
C SER A 185 17.28 3.52 -4.52
N TRP A 186 15.99 3.28 -4.75
CA TRP A 186 15.08 4.31 -5.25
C TRP A 186 14.88 5.44 -4.24
N ILE A 187 14.78 5.11 -2.95
CA ILE A 187 14.68 6.11 -1.88
C ILE A 187 15.89 7.04 -1.89
N GLU A 188 17.12 6.50 -1.96
CA GLU A 188 18.34 7.32 -1.99
C GLU A 188 18.41 8.17 -3.27
N LYS A 189 18.12 7.59 -4.44
CA LYS A 189 18.11 8.33 -5.71
C LYS A 189 17.09 9.47 -5.74
N VAL A 190 15.87 9.22 -5.24
CA VAL A 190 14.85 10.27 -5.14
C VAL A 190 15.29 11.33 -4.14
N LYS A 191 15.81 10.95 -2.98
CA LYS A 191 16.34 11.88 -1.98
C LYS A 191 17.43 12.81 -2.55
N GLU A 192 18.30 12.30 -3.42
CA GLU A 192 19.33 13.10 -4.10
C GLU A 192 18.77 14.01 -5.20
N SER A 193 17.59 13.69 -5.75
CA SER A 193 17.01 14.35 -6.92
C SER A 193 15.91 15.37 -6.60
N ILE A 194 15.34 15.34 -5.39
CA ILE A 194 14.34 16.31 -4.95
C ILE A 194 14.99 17.64 -4.51
N PRO A 195 14.24 18.77 -4.58
CA PRO A 195 14.72 20.05 -4.05
C PRO A 195 15.06 19.98 -2.55
N GLU A 196 16.12 20.68 -2.11
CA GLU A 196 16.59 20.64 -0.71
C GLU A 196 15.57 21.21 0.31
N ASP A 197 14.68 22.08 -0.16
CA ASP A 197 13.61 22.73 0.59
C ASP A 197 12.31 21.90 0.65
N VAL A 198 12.30 20.70 0.07
CA VAL A 198 11.19 19.77 0.17
C VAL A 198 11.56 18.64 1.14
N PRO A 199 11.01 18.62 2.36
CA PRO A 199 11.28 17.57 3.32
C PRO A 199 10.78 16.22 2.81
N PHE A 200 11.59 15.18 3.07
CA PHE A 200 11.30 13.83 2.65
C PHE A 200 11.27 12.89 3.85
N CYS A 201 10.11 12.31 4.10
CA CYS A 201 9.86 11.38 5.19
C CYS A 201 9.64 9.98 4.67
N GLN A 202 10.00 8.98 5.47
CA GLN A 202 9.64 7.59 5.22
C GLN A 202 8.90 7.00 6.41
N VAL A 203 7.82 6.27 6.13
CA VAL A 203 6.96 5.66 7.13
C VAL A 203 6.94 4.15 6.96
N ASP A 204 7.15 3.41 8.05
CA ASP A 204 6.86 1.97 8.07
C ASP A 204 5.36 1.75 8.25
N ALA A 205 4.70 1.46 7.13
CA ALA A 205 3.28 1.19 7.04
C ALA A 205 2.94 -0.29 6.79
N HIS A 206 3.96 -1.15 6.68
CA HIS A 206 3.79 -2.59 6.46
C HIS A 206 3.80 -3.37 7.77
N ASN A 207 4.66 -2.97 8.71
CA ASN A 207 4.84 -3.70 9.97
C ASN A 207 4.00 -3.09 11.10
N ILE A 208 3.49 -3.95 11.99
CA ILE A 208 2.83 -3.50 13.24
C ILE A 208 3.80 -2.65 14.05
N VAL A 209 4.98 -3.19 14.38
CA VAL A 209 6.09 -2.46 15.00
C VAL A 209 7.08 -2.08 13.89
N PRO A 210 7.43 -0.79 13.72
CA PRO A 210 8.39 -0.36 12.69
C PRO A 210 9.69 -1.13 12.75
N VAL A 211 10.26 -1.50 11.60
CA VAL A 211 11.42 -2.40 11.55
C VAL A 211 12.62 -1.90 12.37
N TRP A 212 12.88 -0.59 12.31
CA TRP A 212 13.97 0.07 13.04
C TRP A 212 13.68 0.28 14.53
N VAL A 213 12.44 0.07 14.96
CA VAL A 213 12.03 0.05 16.36
C VAL A 213 11.98 -1.37 16.91
N ALA A 214 11.62 -2.34 16.06
CA ALA A 214 11.49 -3.74 16.45
C ALA A 214 12.82 -4.28 16.98
N SER A 215 13.92 -4.07 16.26
CA SER A 215 15.27 -4.45 16.66
C SER A 215 16.33 -3.52 16.06
N ASP A 216 17.41 -3.31 16.81
CA ASP A 216 18.62 -2.57 16.43
C ASP A 216 19.60 -3.41 15.58
N LYS A 217 19.35 -4.71 15.47
CA LYS A 217 20.19 -5.66 14.71
C LYS A 217 19.37 -6.78 14.08
N GLN A 218 20.00 -7.48 13.13
CA GLN A 218 19.50 -8.75 12.62
C GLN A 218 19.41 -9.78 13.75
N GLU A 219 18.24 -10.38 13.90
CA GLU A 219 17.96 -11.39 14.90
C GLU A 219 18.27 -12.79 14.38
N ILE A 220 18.86 -13.63 15.23
CA ILE A 220 19.32 -14.99 14.86
C ILE A 220 18.18 -16.00 14.70
N GLY A 221 16.99 -15.70 15.23
CA GLY A 221 15.84 -16.58 15.09
C GLY A 221 14.56 -16.04 15.70
N ALA A 222 13.46 -16.75 15.47
CA ALA A 222 12.12 -16.33 15.91
C ALA A 222 12.03 -16.11 17.43
N ARG A 223 12.76 -16.90 18.24
CA ARG A 223 12.76 -16.76 19.70
C ARG A 223 13.30 -15.41 20.16
N THR A 224 14.34 -14.88 19.52
CA THR A 224 14.99 -13.64 19.97
C THR A 224 14.22 -12.40 19.51
N ILE A 225 13.67 -12.40 18.30
CA ILE A 225 12.83 -11.30 17.80
C ILE A 225 11.44 -11.25 18.45
N ARG A 226 10.82 -12.40 18.77
CA ARG A 226 9.44 -12.45 19.28
C ARG A 226 9.27 -11.62 20.55
N LYS A 227 10.17 -11.76 21.52
CA LYS A 227 10.12 -10.99 22.76
C LYS A 227 10.20 -9.48 22.46
N LYS A 228 11.15 -9.06 21.63
CA LYS A 228 11.35 -7.64 21.25
C LYS A 228 10.14 -7.02 20.56
N ILE A 229 9.37 -7.78 19.80
CA ILE A 229 8.11 -7.34 19.18
C ILE A 229 7.00 -7.31 20.22
N HIS A 230 6.81 -8.39 20.98
CA HIS A 230 5.74 -8.52 21.97
C HIS A 230 5.79 -7.42 23.04
N ASP A 231 7.00 -7.10 23.53
CA ASP A 231 7.22 -6.01 24.50
C ASP A 231 6.76 -4.63 23.96
N LYS A 232 6.53 -4.50 22.65
CA LYS A 232 6.11 -3.25 21.99
C LYS A 232 4.70 -3.32 21.41
N LEU A 233 3.99 -4.44 21.51
CA LEU A 233 2.65 -4.56 20.92
C LEU A 233 1.66 -3.59 21.55
N ASP A 234 1.68 -3.39 22.87
CA ASP A 234 0.78 -2.45 23.54
C ASP A 234 0.95 -1.00 23.03
N GLU A 235 2.14 -0.65 22.52
CA GLU A 235 2.41 0.68 21.95
C GLU A 235 1.98 0.79 20.47
N PHE A 236 2.05 -0.29 19.70
CA PHE A 236 1.98 -0.25 18.23
C PHE A 236 0.81 -1.02 17.62
N LEU A 237 0.29 -2.04 18.29
CA LEU A 237 -0.90 -2.78 17.88
C LEU A 237 -2.14 -1.99 18.30
N THR A 238 -2.40 -0.92 17.57
CA THR A 238 -3.55 -0.05 17.76
C THR A 238 -4.54 -0.25 16.60
N ASP A 239 -5.77 0.19 16.81
CA ASP A 239 -6.67 0.44 15.69
C ASP A 239 -6.13 1.56 14.80
N PHE A 240 -6.72 1.66 13.60
CA PHE A 240 -6.44 2.69 12.62
C PHE A 240 -7.60 3.69 12.56
N PRO A 241 -7.34 5.01 12.58
CA PRO A 241 -8.35 5.97 12.18
C PRO A 241 -8.61 5.86 10.67
N ALA A 242 -9.82 6.21 10.23
CA ALA A 242 -10.14 6.27 8.82
C ALA A 242 -9.32 7.36 8.10
N VAL A 243 -8.95 7.11 6.84
CA VAL A 243 -8.59 8.20 5.92
C VAL A 243 -9.88 8.94 5.58
N VAL A 244 -9.92 10.24 5.88
CA VAL A 244 -11.12 11.07 5.70
C VAL A 244 -11.10 11.81 4.38
N THR A 245 -12.25 12.32 3.96
CA THR A 245 -12.33 13.25 2.83
C THR A 245 -11.44 14.46 3.09
N HIS A 246 -10.51 14.74 2.17
CA HIS A 246 -9.54 15.80 2.32
C HIS A 246 -10.20 17.17 2.07
N PRO A 247 -10.17 18.10 3.05
CA PRO A 247 -10.94 19.35 2.96
C PRO A 247 -10.25 20.44 2.14
N HIS A 248 -8.99 20.24 1.73
CA HIS A 248 -8.20 21.23 0.99
C HIS A 248 -8.02 20.79 -0.46
N PRO A 249 -8.86 21.26 -1.40
CA PRO A 249 -8.77 20.84 -2.78
C PRO A 249 -7.48 21.35 -3.44
N SER A 250 -6.86 20.51 -4.28
CA SER A 250 -5.76 20.94 -5.14
C SER A 250 -6.27 21.89 -6.23
N GLN A 251 -5.50 22.95 -6.52
CA GLN A 251 -5.71 23.80 -7.69
C GLN A 251 -5.47 23.04 -9.00
N THR A 252 -4.57 22.05 -8.98
CA THR A 252 -4.26 21.20 -10.13
C THR A 252 -4.81 19.80 -9.89
N LYS A 253 -5.91 19.48 -10.57
CA LYS A 253 -6.53 18.15 -10.53
C LYS A 253 -5.68 17.12 -11.28
N ALA A 254 -5.60 15.91 -10.72
CA ALA A 254 -5.09 14.77 -11.45
C ALA A 254 -6.02 14.44 -12.62
N LYS A 255 -5.44 14.04 -13.75
CA LYS A 255 -6.23 13.47 -14.84
C LYS A 255 -6.61 12.04 -14.44
N PRO A 256 -7.85 11.59 -14.73
CA PRO A 256 -8.20 10.19 -14.57
C PRO A 256 -7.19 9.30 -15.30
N VAL A 257 -6.81 8.20 -14.66
CA VAL A 257 -5.83 7.27 -15.19
C VAL A 257 -6.44 6.51 -16.37
N ASP A 258 -5.72 6.50 -17.49
CA ASP A 258 -6.03 5.60 -18.60
C ASP A 258 -5.44 4.21 -18.29
N TRP A 259 -6.26 3.36 -17.66
CA TRP A 259 -5.87 2.00 -17.28
C TRP A 259 -5.58 1.09 -18.47
N LYS A 260 -6.17 1.36 -19.64
CA LYS A 260 -5.83 0.62 -20.88
C LYS A 260 -4.43 0.98 -21.33
N ALA A 261 -4.10 2.27 -21.37
CA ALA A 261 -2.76 2.74 -21.69
C ALA A 261 -1.72 2.36 -20.62
N ALA A 262 -2.12 2.18 -19.35
CA ALA A 262 -1.25 1.66 -18.30
C ALA A 262 -0.90 0.18 -18.50
N ASN A 263 -1.89 -0.66 -18.87
CA ASN A 263 -1.63 -2.06 -19.22
C ASN A 263 -0.75 -2.17 -20.46
N ALA A 264 -1.05 -1.44 -21.53
CA ALA A 264 -0.25 -1.45 -22.76
C ALA A 264 1.21 -1.00 -22.53
N TYR A 265 1.45 -0.13 -21.55
CA TYR A 265 2.82 0.29 -21.19
C TYR A 265 3.69 -0.86 -20.68
N LEU A 266 3.09 -1.90 -20.09
CA LEU A 266 3.79 -3.08 -19.59
C LEU A 266 4.06 -4.13 -20.68
N GLU A 267 3.18 -4.20 -21.68
CA GLU A 267 3.24 -5.22 -22.74
C GLU A 267 4.32 -4.93 -23.78
N ASN A 268 4.73 -3.67 -23.95
CA ASN A 268 5.70 -3.25 -24.98
C ASN A 268 7.16 -3.69 -24.73
N GLU A 269 7.47 -4.45 -23.66
CA GLU A 269 8.81 -4.98 -23.38
C GLU A 269 8.81 -6.46 -22.96
N VAL A 270 7.96 -7.30 -23.55
CA VAL A 270 8.10 -8.76 -23.39
C VAL A 270 9.12 -9.30 -24.39
N LEU A 271 10.32 -9.58 -23.85
CA LEU A 271 11.38 -10.53 -24.29
C LEU A 271 11.50 -10.87 -25.79
#